data_AF-A0A836HEI6-F1
#
_entry.id   AF-A0A836HEI6-F1
#
_cell.length_a   1.000
_cell.length_b   1.000
_cell.length_c   1.000
_cell.angle_alpha   90.00
_cell.angle_beta   90.00
_cell.angle_gamma   90.00
#
_symmetry.space_group_name_H-M   'P 1'
#
loop_
_entity.id
_entity.type
_entity.pdbx_description
1 polymer ?
#
loop_
_entity_poly.entity_id
_entity_poly.type
_entity_poly.pdbx_seq_one_letter_code
_entity_poly.pdbx_strand_id
1 'polypeptide(L)'
;MAENKVSTIPEKRLTPEELERHVERLTMPRRELEIHDPFEVCPTKRISAEALVKMTDRLYTQSLQHKQERLAAADQAAYGAFTQSAGRGAAALTPEDQEQSVKRLYNETLERKQANMEQLRQQHLFHSTTEGKKVALKTFVQHMYYDRLEAKKKTEKRLYDTYLAPTEINTGTISRAQADEASNRLCTSKSAA
;
A
#
# COMPACT_ATOMS: atom_id res chain seq x y z
N MET A 1 47.80 -15.15 -31.64
CA MET A 1 46.68 -14.99 -32.59
C MET A 1 45.39 -15.13 -31.80
N ALA A 2 44.79 -14.02 -31.39
CA ALA A 2 43.46 -13.98 -30.79
C ALA A 2 42.81 -12.67 -31.20
N GLU A 3 41.83 -12.78 -32.10
CA GLU A 3 41.10 -11.66 -32.69
C GLU A 3 40.04 -11.14 -31.71
N ASN A 4 40.19 -9.88 -31.27
CA ASN A 4 39.16 -9.19 -30.51
C ASN A 4 38.12 -8.61 -31.48
N LYS A 5 36.96 -9.27 -31.59
CA LYS A 5 35.79 -8.76 -32.30
C LYS A 5 35.12 -7.65 -31.49
N VAL A 6 35.25 -6.41 -31.97
CA VAL A 6 34.52 -5.24 -31.43
C VAL A 6 33.08 -5.30 -31.93
N SER A 7 32.13 -5.49 -31.01
CA SER A 7 30.70 -5.42 -31.29
C SER A 7 30.25 -3.96 -31.38
N THR A 8 29.97 -3.51 -32.60
CA THR A 8 29.33 -2.21 -32.87
C THR A 8 27.84 -2.31 -32.54
N ILE A 9 27.41 -1.63 -31.49
CA ILE A 9 25.98 -1.49 -31.17
C ILE A 9 25.41 -0.47 -32.17
N PRO A 10 24.37 -0.81 -32.96
CA PRO A 10 23.78 0.14 -33.90
C PRO A 10 23.10 1.27 -33.12
N GLU A 11 23.46 2.51 -33.42
CA GLU A 11 22.76 3.70 -32.95
C GLU A 11 21.30 3.63 -33.38
N LYS A 12 20.39 3.48 -32.42
CA LYS A 12 18.94 3.47 -32.68
C LYS A 12 18.52 4.86 -33.12
N ARG A 13 18.48 5.10 -34.43
CA ARG A 13 17.85 6.28 -35.02
C ARG A 13 16.35 6.16 -34.79
N LEU A 14 15.77 7.17 -34.17
CA LEU A 14 14.33 7.25 -33.91
C LEU A 14 13.59 7.16 -35.24
N THR A 15 12.63 6.25 -35.34
CA THR A 15 11.79 6.15 -36.54
C THR A 15 10.91 7.40 -36.67
N PRO A 16 10.51 7.78 -37.89
CA PRO A 16 9.67 8.97 -38.09
C PRO A 16 8.36 8.90 -37.30
N GLU A 17 7.76 7.72 -37.17
CA GLU A 17 6.55 7.48 -36.37
C GLU A 17 6.76 7.71 -34.87
N GLU A 18 7.93 7.33 -34.34
CA GLU A 18 8.29 7.59 -32.94
C GLU A 18 8.54 9.08 -32.67
N LEU A 19 9.04 9.79 -33.69
CA LEU A 19 9.26 11.23 -33.64
C LEU A 19 7.91 11.98 -33.62
N GLU A 20 6.97 11.58 -34.47
CA GLU A 20 5.60 12.11 -34.49
C GLU A 20 4.89 11.89 -33.15
N ARG A 21 4.95 10.68 -32.57
CA ARG A 21 4.42 10.40 -31.23
C ARG A 21 5.08 11.21 -30.13
N HIS A 22 6.34 11.62 -30.33
CA HIS A 22 7.01 12.49 -29.38
C HIS A 22 6.52 13.93 -29.51
N VAL A 23 6.36 14.42 -30.73
CA VAL A 23 5.80 15.74 -31.03
C VAL A 23 4.38 15.83 -30.48
N GLU A 24 3.50 14.87 -30.78
CA GLU A 24 2.11 14.86 -30.27
C GLU A 24 2.05 14.96 -28.75
N ARG A 25 2.93 14.25 -28.04
CA ARG A 25 2.98 14.28 -26.58
C ARG A 25 3.44 15.64 -26.03
N LEU A 26 4.32 16.32 -26.76
CA LEU A 26 4.85 17.62 -26.38
C LEU A 26 3.91 18.77 -26.76
N THR A 27 3.15 18.60 -27.86
CA THR A 27 2.23 19.61 -28.37
C THR A 27 0.81 19.46 -27.83
N MET A 28 0.48 18.32 -27.20
CA MET A 28 -0.85 18.14 -26.60
C MET A 28 -1.08 19.17 -25.47
N PRO A 29 -2.24 19.87 -25.49
CA PRO A 29 -2.60 20.76 -24.40
C PRO A 29 -2.67 19.96 -23.09
N ARG A 30 -2.10 20.51 -22.02
CA ARG A 30 -2.16 19.89 -20.70
C ARG A 30 -3.62 19.74 -20.32
N ARG A 31 -4.02 18.52 -19.98
CA ARG A 31 -5.36 18.25 -19.43
C ARG A 31 -5.52 19.08 -18.16
N GLU A 32 -6.61 19.81 -18.09
CA GLU A 32 -7.00 20.51 -16.86
C GLU A 32 -7.14 19.47 -15.76
N LEU A 33 -6.30 19.58 -14.73
CA LEU A 33 -6.39 18.73 -13.57
C LEU A 33 -7.50 19.32 -12.69
N GLU A 34 -8.52 18.51 -12.39
CA GLU A 34 -9.51 18.86 -11.38
C GLU A 34 -8.79 18.98 -10.02
N ILE A 35 -8.55 20.22 -9.57
CA ILE A 35 -7.94 20.51 -8.29
C ILE A 35 -8.99 20.19 -7.21
N HIS A 36 -8.85 19.03 -6.57
CA HIS A 36 -9.64 18.68 -5.40
C HIS A 36 -8.97 19.26 -4.15
N ASP A 37 -9.76 19.89 -3.29
CA ASP A 37 -9.30 20.41 -2.00
C ASP A 37 -8.91 19.22 -1.10
N PRO A 38 -7.65 19.13 -0.61
CA PRO A 38 -7.23 18.07 0.29
C PRO A 38 -7.95 18.09 1.64
N PHE A 39 -8.66 19.17 1.98
CA PHE A 39 -9.39 19.33 3.24
C PHE A 39 -10.83 19.79 2.99
N GLU A 40 -11.68 18.91 2.45
CA GLU A 40 -13.13 19.13 2.48
C GLU A 40 -13.61 19.23 3.94
N VAL A 41 -13.87 20.45 4.41
CA VAL A 41 -14.23 20.76 5.82
C VAL A 41 -15.67 20.32 6.13
N CYS A 42 -15.95 19.03 6.01
CA CYS A 42 -17.24 18.32 6.13
C CYS A 42 -17.88 18.01 4.77
N PRO A 43 -17.56 16.87 4.13
CA PRO A 43 -18.40 16.35 3.05
C PRO A 43 -19.81 16.12 3.62
N THR A 44 -20.77 16.95 3.20
CA THR A 44 -22.18 16.76 3.52
C THR A 44 -22.68 15.57 2.73
N LYS A 45 -22.43 14.36 3.26
CA LYS A 45 -22.95 13.11 2.68
C LYS A 45 -24.47 13.22 2.69
N ARG A 46 -25.06 13.46 1.51
CA ARG A 46 -26.51 13.43 1.34
C ARG A 46 -26.97 11.98 1.51
N ILE A 47 -27.55 11.70 2.67
CA ILE A 47 -28.11 10.39 2.97
C ILE A 47 -29.38 10.24 2.12
N SER A 48 -29.50 9.14 1.37
CA SER A 48 -30.72 8.85 0.61
C SER A 48 -31.89 8.58 1.55
N ALA A 49 -33.11 8.88 1.11
CA ALA A 49 -34.32 8.64 1.91
C ALA A 49 -34.41 7.16 2.36
N GLU A 50 -34.04 6.22 1.49
CA GLU A 50 -33.99 4.80 1.82
C GLU A 50 -32.98 4.46 2.92
N ALA A 51 -31.81 5.11 2.90
CA ALA A 51 -30.79 4.90 3.93
C ALA A 51 -31.24 5.48 5.28
N LEU A 52 -31.97 6.60 5.29
CA LEU A 52 -32.59 7.14 6.50
C LEU A 52 -33.62 6.17 7.07
N VAL A 53 -34.51 5.62 6.24
CA VAL A 53 -35.54 4.66 6.68
C VAL A 53 -34.91 3.40 7.29
N LYS A 54 -33.88 2.84 6.64
CA LYS A 54 -33.13 1.68 7.17
C LYS A 54 -32.45 2.01 8.51
N MET A 55 -31.92 3.22 8.64
CA MET A 55 -31.29 3.66 9.88
C MET A 55 -32.32 3.83 11.00
N THR A 56 -33.48 4.41 10.71
CA THR A 56 -34.58 4.54 11.68
C THR A 56 -35.13 3.19 12.11
N ASP A 57 -35.29 2.24 11.19
CA ASP A 57 -35.74 0.89 11.49
C ASP A 57 -34.75 0.20 12.45
N ARG A 58 -33.46 0.18 12.08
CA ARG A 58 -32.42 -0.42 12.94
C ARG A 58 -32.32 0.23 14.32
N LEU A 59 -32.35 1.56 14.38
CA LEU A 59 -32.12 2.28 15.63
C LEU A 59 -33.35 2.31 16.54
N TYR A 60 -34.55 2.29 15.98
CA TYR A 60 -35.78 2.51 16.73
C TYR A 60 -36.67 1.27 16.79
N THR A 61 -37.09 0.72 15.65
CA THR A 61 -38.06 -0.39 15.64
C THR A 61 -37.42 -1.67 16.19
N GLN A 62 -36.23 -2.03 15.70
CA GLN A 62 -35.51 -3.22 16.13
C GLN A 62 -35.04 -3.11 17.58
N SER A 63 -34.64 -1.92 18.02
CA SER A 63 -34.24 -1.71 19.41
C SER A 63 -35.41 -1.84 20.38
N LEU A 64 -36.59 -1.35 20.00
CA LEU A 64 -37.82 -1.53 20.78
C LEU A 64 -38.24 -3.00 20.83
N GLN A 65 -38.19 -3.72 19.70
CA GLN A 65 -38.48 -5.15 19.65
C GLN A 65 -37.54 -5.94 20.57
N HIS A 66 -36.22 -5.73 20.46
CA HIS A 66 -35.26 -6.37 21.34
C HIS A 66 -35.46 -6.03 22.81
N LYS A 67 -35.86 -4.79 23.13
CA LYS A 67 -36.18 -4.42 24.50
C LYS A 67 -37.43 -5.15 25.00
N GLN A 68 -38.47 -5.25 24.18
CA GLN A 68 -39.69 -5.99 24.52
C GLN A 68 -39.41 -7.48 24.70
N GLU A 69 -38.64 -8.10 23.81
CA GLU A 69 -38.21 -9.50 23.93
C GLU A 69 -37.42 -9.74 25.21
N ARG A 70 -36.48 -8.84 25.55
CA ARG A 70 -35.72 -8.92 26.80
C ARG A 70 -36.59 -8.79 28.03
N LEU A 71 -37.57 -7.89 28.01
CA LEU A 71 -38.52 -7.74 29.11
C LEU A 71 -39.40 -8.99 29.24
N ALA A 72 -39.94 -9.50 28.13
CA ALA A 72 -40.72 -10.72 28.13
C ALA A 72 -39.90 -11.94 28.62
N ALA A 73 -38.64 -12.05 28.22
CA ALA A 73 -37.73 -13.10 28.70
C ALA A 73 -37.41 -12.94 30.19
N ALA A 74 -37.22 -11.70 30.68
CA ALA A 74 -37.01 -11.43 32.09
C ALA A 74 -38.27 -11.75 32.92
N ASP A 75 -39.45 -11.39 32.45
CA ASP A 75 -40.73 -11.70 33.09
C ASP A 75 -40.98 -13.22 33.12
N GLN A 76 -40.67 -13.93 32.02
CA GLN A 76 -40.71 -15.39 31.99
C GLN A 76 -39.68 -16.02 32.94
N ALA A 77 -38.49 -15.47 33.07
CA ALA A 77 -37.48 -15.96 34.01
C ALA A 77 -37.90 -15.71 35.47
N ALA A 78 -38.48 -14.55 35.77
CA ALA A 78 -38.91 -14.17 37.12
C ALA A 78 -40.17 -14.92 37.57
N TYR A 79 -41.21 -14.94 36.71
CA TYR A 79 -42.53 -15.48 37.06
C TYR A 79 -42.78 -16.87 36.47
N GLY A 80 -42.25 -17.16 35.28
CA GLY A 80 -42.38 -18.48 34.64
C GLY A 80 -41.66 -19.58 35.42
N ALA A 81 -40.50 -19.29 36.01
CA ALA A 81 -39.82 -20.20 36.92
C ALA A 81 -40.67 -20.53 38.15
N PHE A 82 -41.44 -19.57 38.68
CA PHE A 82 -42.33 -19.80 39.83
C PHE A 82 -43.50 -20.72 39.44
N THR A 83 -44.08 -20.57 38.25
CA THR A 83 -45.17 -21.45 37.77
C THR A 83 -44.72 -22.87 37.41
N GLN A 84 -43.53 -23.03 36.83
CA GLN A 84 -42.96 -24.34 36.47
C GLN A 84 -42.42 -25.11 37.69
N SER A 85 -41.86 -24.41 38.68
CA SER A 85 -41.35 -25.01 39.92
C SER A 85 -42.42 -25.17 41.02
N ALA A 86 -43.51 -24.41 40.99
CA ALA A 86 -44.63 -24.65 41.91
C ALA A 86 -45.37 -25.96 41.59
N GLY A 87 -45.38 -26.41 40.33
CA GLY A 87 -46.00 -27.68 39.91
C GLY A 87 -45.10 -28.91 40.09
N ARG A 88 -43.78 -28.73 40.21
CA ARG A 88 -42.81 -29.77 40.52
C ARG A 88 -42.12 -29.39 41.81
N GLY A 89 -42.68 -29.86 42.94
CA GLY A 89 -42.18 -29.57 44.28
C GLY A 89 -40.67 -29.42 44.30
N ALA A 90 -40.22 -28.19 44.56
CA ALA A 90 -38.81 -27.85 44.64
C ALA A 90 -38.20 -28.64 45.79
N ALA A 91 -37.72 -29.84 45.49
CA ALA A 91 -36.93 -30.62 46.43
C ALA A 91 -35.71 -29.76 46.81
N ALA A 92 -35.53 -29.54 48.10
CA ALA A 92 -34.37 -28.84 48.60
C ALA A 92 -33.12 -29.54 48.06
N LEU A 93 -32.27 -28.79 47.34
CA LEU A 93 -31.03 -29.32 46.78
C LEU A 93 -30.22 -29.96 47.91
N THR A 94 -29.80 -31.22 47.71
CA THR A 94 -28.93 -31.89 48.68
C THR A 94 -27.60 -31.14 48.77
N PRO A 95 -26.88 -31.19 49.90
CA PRO A 95 -25.58 -30.52 50.03
C PRO A 95 -24.58 -30.98 48.96
N GLU A 96 -24.64 -32.25 48.54
CA GLU A 96 -23.81 -32.78 47.45
C GLU A 96 -24.15 -32.15 46.09
N ASP A 97 -25.44 -31.97 45.78
CA ASP A 97 -25.88 -31.30 44.56
C ASP A 97 -25.45 -29.83 44.54
N GLN A 98 -25.46 -29.17 45.71
CA GLN A 98 -24.98 -27.80 45.86
C GLN A 98 -23.48 -27.72 45.55
N GLU A 99 -22.68 -28.59 46.15
CA GLU A 99 -21.23 -28.64 45.86
C GLU A 99 -20.94 -28.95 44.39
N GLN A 100 -21.67 -29.88 43.78
CA GLN A 100 -21.52 -30.20 42.37
C GLN A 100 -21.90 -29.01 41.48
N SER A 101 -22.99 -28.31 41.81
CA SER A 101 -23.42 -27.13 41.06
C SER A 101 -22.38 -26.00 41.13
N VAL A 102 -21.79 -25.77 42.31
CA VAL A 102 -20.75 -24.76 42.53
C VAL A 102 -19.48 -25.14 41.78
N LYS A 103 -19.04 -26.40 41.87
CA LYS A 103 -17.88 -26.91 41.12
C LYS A 103 -18.09 -26.74 39.61
N ARG A 104 -19.29 -27.05 39.10
CA ARG A 104 -19.61 -26.93 37.68
C ARG A 104 -19.59 -25.48 37.23
N LEU A 105 -20.26 -24.58 37.97
CA LEU A 105 -20.24 -23.14 37.68
C LEU A 105 -18.83 -22.56 37.73
N TYR A 106 -18.03 -22.95 38.73
CA TYR A 106 -16.66 -22.49 38.86
C TYR A 106 -15.80 -22.92 37.67
N ASN A 107 -15.85 -24.19 37.29
CA ASN A 107 -15.10 -24.72 36.16
C ASN A 107 -15.54 -24.08 34.83
N GLU A 108 -16.85 -23.98 34.58
CA GLU A 108 -17.39 -23.33 33.38
C GLU A 108 -16.96 -21.84 33.30
N THR A 109 -16.92 -21.13 34.43
CA THR A 109 -16.45 -19.73 34.44
C THR A 109 -14.95 -19.62 34.16
N LEU A 110 -14.14 -20.56 34.65
CA LEU A 110 -12.71 -20.60 34.34
C LEU A 110 -12.47 -20.85 32.86
N GLU A 111 -13.13 -21.85 32.28
CA GLU A 111 -13.02 -22.16 30.85
C GLU A 111 -13.44 -20.96 29.99
N ARG A 112 -14.56 -20.32 30.31
CA ARG A 112 -15.00 -19.09 29.60
C ARG A 112 -13.99 -17.96 29.70
N LYS A 113 -13.40 -17.75 30.88
CA LYS A 113 -12.37 -16.71 31.07
C LYS A 113 -11.10 -17.03 30.27
N GLN A 114 -10.67 -18.29 30.25
CA GLN A 114 -9.51 -18.72 29.45
C GLN A 114 -9.77 -18.50 27.97
N ALA A 115 -10.91 -18.96 27.45
CA ALA A 115 -11.30 -18.76 26.05
C ALA A 115 -11.38 -17.27 25.68
N ASN A 116 -11.95 -16.43 26.54
CA ASN A 116 -12.02 -14.98 26.30
C ASN A 116 -10.62 -14.33 26.29
N MET A 117 -9.76 -14.70 27.23
CA MET A 117 -8.36 -14.25 27.26
C MET A 117 -7.59 -14.67 26.00
N GLU A 118 -7.82 -15.87 25.49
CA GLU A 118 -7.21 -16.34 24.24
C GLU A 118 -7.73 -15.57 23.03
N GLN A 119 -9.04 -15.30 22.95
CA GLN A 119 -9.62 -14.46 21.90
C GLN A 119 -9.07 -13.03 21.94
N LEU A 120 -8.97 -12.42 23.13
CA LEU A 120 -8.34 -11.11 23.32
C LEU A 120 -6.88 -11.13 22.90
N ARG A 121 -6.12 -12.17 23.25
CA ARG A 121 -4.73 -12.32 22.79
C ARG A 121 -4.66 -12.41 21.27
N GLN A 122 -5.53 -13.19 20.63
CA GLN A 122 -5.57 -13.29 19.16
C GLN A 122 -5.89 -11.94 18.49
N GLN A 123 -6.81 -11.16 19.07
CA GLN A 123 -7.22 -9.86 18.53
C GLN A 123 -6.19 -8.75 18.77
N HIS A 124 -5.53 -8.74 19.93
CA HIS A 124 -4.67 -7.63 20.35
C HIS A 124 -3.17 -7.89 20.20
N LEU A 125 -2.74 -9.14 20.02
CA LEU A 125 -1.39 -9.39 19.55
C LEU A 125 -1.32 -9.01 18.07
N PHE A 126 -0.48 -8.02 17.76
CA PHE A 126 -0.11 -7.68 16.38
C PHE A 126 0.61 -8.88 15.75
N HIS A 127 -0.15 -9.81 15.20
CA HIS A 127 0.38 -10.82 14.30
C HIS A 127 0.59 -10.11 12.95
N SER A 128 1.82 -9.70 12.65
CA SER A 128 2.11 -9.30 11.27
C SER A 128 1.94 -10.56 10.41
N THR A 129 0.82 -10.65 9.70
CA THR A 129 0.47 -11.77 8.82
C THR A 129 1.52 -12.03 7.74
N THR A 130 2.31 -11.00 7.44
CA THR A 130 3.52 -11.10 6.65
C THR A 130 4.72 -11.24 7.58
N GLU A 131 5.38 -12.39 7.55
CA GLU A 131 6.81 -12.44 7.88
C GLU A 131 7.50 -11.38 7.02
N GLY A 132 7.90 -10.27 7.62
CA GLY A 132 8.54 -9.19 6.91
C GLY A 132 9.71 -9.76 6.11
N LYS A 133 9.73 -9.56 4.79
CA LYS A 133 10.81 -10.02 3.92
C LYS A 133 12.11 -9.43 4.47
N LYS A 134 12.89 -10.24 5.19
CA LYS A 134 14.16 -9.82 5.77
C LYS A 134 15.12 -9.58 4.62
N VAL A 135 15.29 -8.32 4.24
CA VAL A 135 16.26 -7.93 3.22
C VAL A 135 17.66 -8.23 3.80
N ALA A 136 18.46 -9.00 3.05
CA ALA A 136 19.81 -9.30 3.47
C ALA A 136 20.61 -8.01 3.66
N LEU A 137 21.44 -7.93 4.71
CA LEU A 137 22.19 -6.71 5.03
C LEU A 137 23.03 -6.22 3.83
N LYS A 138 23.59 -7.16 3.05
CA LYS A 138 24.38 -6.85 1.85
C LYS A 138 23.57 -6.10 0.79
N THR A 139 22.33 -6.53 0.51
CA THR A 139 21.49 -5.88 -0.49
C THR A 139 20.98 -4.53 0.00
N PHE A 140 20.70 -4.39 1.30
CA PHE A 140 20.38 -3.10 1.91
C PHE A 140 21.53 -2.08 1.79
N VAL A 141 22.75 -2.50 2.14
CA VAL A 141 23.95 -1.64 2.03
C VAL A 141 24.21 -1.25 0.58
N GLN A 142 24.01 -2.17 -0.36
CA GLN A 142 24.19 -1.90 -1.79
C GLN A 142 23.25 -0.81 -2.29
N HIS A 143 21.95 -0.94 -2.03
CA HIS A 143 20.95 0.04 -2.45
C HIS A 143 21.07 1.39 -1.73
N MET A 144 21.46 1.40 -0.46
CA MET A 144 21.57 2.64 0.30
C MET A 144 22.82 3.44 -0.02
N TYR A 145 23.96 2.78 -0.23
CA TYR A 145 25.25 3.45 -0.33
C TYR A 145 25.82 3.41 -1.75
N TYR A 146 26.01 2.23 -2.32
CA TYR A 146 26.71 2.10 -3.60
C TYR A 146 25.88 2.68 -4.75
N ASP A 147 24.59 2.34 -4.84
CA ASP A 147 23.71 2.83 -5.92
C ASP A 147 23.61 4.36 -5.91
N ARG A 148 23.55 4.98 -4.71
CA ARG A 148 23.49 6.45 -4.58
C ARG A 148 24.78 7.12 -4.99
N LEU A 149 25.93 6.54 -4.62
CA LEU A 149 27.24 7.07 -5.02
C LEU A 149 27.43 6.95 -6.54
N GLU A 150 27.02 5.82 -7.14
CA GLU A 150 27.05 5.64 -8.58
C GLU A 150 26.13 6.61 -9.31
N ALA A 151 24.92 6.84 -8.79
CA ALA A 151 23.99 7.82 -9.35
C ALA A 151 24.60 9.22 -9.36
N LYS A 152 25.22 9.65 -8.25
CA LYS A 152 25.92 10.94 -8.17
C LYS A 152 27.08 11.05 -9.17
N LYS A 153 27.91 10.01 -9.28
CA LYS A 153 28.99 9.98 -10.29
C LYS A 153 28.45 10.05 -11.72
N LYS A 154 27.33 9.38 -12.01
CA LYS A 154 26.68 9.45 -13.33
C LYS A 154 26.12 10.84 -13.60
N THR A 155 25.53 11.50 -12.60
CA THR A 155 25.05 12.89 -12.76
C THR A 155 26.19 13.86 -12.97
N GLU A 156 27.30 13.73 -12.23
CA GLU A 156 28.50 14.56 -12.40
C GLU A 156 29.07 14.43 -13.81
N LYS A 157 29.25 13.19 -14.30
CA LYS A 157 29.69 12.94 -15.68
C LYS A 157 28.74 13.55 -16.70
N ARG A 158 27.43 13.35 -16.53
CA ARG A 158 26.43 13.93 -17.43
C ARG A 158 26.50 15.46 -17.47
N LEU A 159 26.65 16.11 -16.31
CA LEU A 159 26.78 17.57 -16.23
C LEU A 159 28.08 18.05 -16.87
N TYR A 160 29.18 17.35 -16.63
CA TYR A 160 30.47 17.63 -17.25
C TYR A 160 30.39 17.54 -18.78
N ASP A 161 29.86 16.44 -19.33
CA ASP A 161 29.71 16.24 -20.77
C ASP A 161 28.78 17.27 -21.41
N THR A 162 27.75 17.74 -20.68
CA THR A 162 26.77 18.70 -21.21
C THR A 162 27.30 20.14 -21.21
N TYR A 163 28.02 20.56 -20.17
CA TYR A 163 28.33 21.97 -19.93
C TYR A 163 29.81 22.32 -19.99
N LEU A 164 30.69 21.39 -19.61
CA LEU A 164 32.13 21.64 -19.52
C LEU A 164 32.84 21.15 -20.79
N ALA A 165 32.62 19.91 -21.19
CA ALA A 165 33.27 19.30 -22.36
C ALA A 165 33.15 20.12 -23.67
N PRO A 166 32.03 20.81 -23.98
CA PRO A 166 31.94 21.66 -25.17
C PRO A 166 32.76 22.96 -25.07
N THR A 167 33.02 23.42 -23.85
CA THR A 167 33.73 24.70 -23.57
C THR A 167 35.21 24.50 -23.32
N GLU A 168 35.63 23.27 -23.03
CA GLU A 168 37.03 22.93 -22.82
C GLU A 168 37.79 23.02 -24.14
N ILE A 169 38.84 23.85 -24.12
CA ILE A 169 39.79 23.91 -25.22
C ILE A 169 40.56 22.59 -25.19
N ASN A 170 40.35 21.75 -26.20
CA ASN A 170 41.12 20.52 -26.36
C ASN A 170 42.61 20.86 -26.58
N THR A 171 43.39 20.94 -25.50
CA THR A 171 44.84 21.25 -25.53
C THR A 171 45.70 20.05 -25.91
N GLY A 172 45.10 18.93 -26.32
CA GLY A 172 45.79 17.71 -26.71
C GLY A 172 46.21 17.67 -28.17
N THR A 173 47.10 16.74 -28.50
CA THR A 173 47.43 16.40 -29.89
C THR A 173 46.23 15.73 -30.56
N ILE A 174 45.71 16.34 -31.62
CA ILE A 174 44.64 15.76 -32.43
C ILE A 174 45.09 14.43 -33.04
N SER A 175 44.21 13.43 -33.05
CA SER A 175 44.50 12.15 -33.69
C SER A 175 44.62 12.33 -35.22
N ARG A 176 45.41 11.48 -35.88
CA ARG A 176 45.62 11.54 -37.33
C ARG A 176 44.30 11.53 -38.12
N ALA A 177 43.33 10.70 -37.70
CA ALA A 177 42.01 10.62 -38.32
C ALA A 177 41.22 11.94 -38.19
N GLN A 178 41.28 12.62 -37.04
CA GLN A 178 40.63 13.92 -36.83
C GLN A 178 41.33 15.03 -37.61
N ALA A 179 42.66 14.96 -37.76
CA ALA A 179 43.42 15.88 -38.59
C ALA A 179 43.06 15.74 -40.07
N ASP A 180 42.94 14.50 -40.57
CA ASP A 180 42.51 14.21 -41.94
C ASP A 180 41.07 14.69 -42.20
N GLU A 181 40.16 14.50 -41.25
CA GLU A 181 38.78 14.99 -41.34
C GLU A 181 38.71 16.54 -41.35
N ALA A 182 39.48 17.20 -40.49
CA ALA A 182 39.58 18.66 -40.47
C ALA A 182 40.19 19.22 -41.76
N SER A 183 41.24 18.56 -42.29
CA SER A 183 41.86 18.89 -43.57
C SER A 183 40.85 18.80 -44.71
N ASN A 184 40.07 17.71 -44.78
CA ASN A 184 39.03 17.55 -45.81
C ASN A 184 37.94 18.63 -45.74
N ARG A 185 37.55 19.08 -44.53
CA ARG A 185 36.60 20.19 -44.34
C ARG A 185 37.16 21.54 -44.81
N LEU A 186 38.47 21.78 -44.69
CA LEU A 186 39.12 23.01 -45.12
C LEU A 186 39.51 22.99 -46.61
N CYS A 187 39.82 21.83 -47.17
CA CYS A 187 40.23 21.66 -48.57
C CYS A 187 39.07 21.60 -49.56
N THR A 188 37.82 21.46 -49.11
CA THR A 188 36.64 21.58 -49.98
C THR A 188 36.29 23.05 -50.22
N SER A 189 37.21 23.77 -50.86
CA SER A 189 36.87 25.04 -51.49
C SER A 189 35.91 24.77 -52.64
N LYS A 190 34.79 25.47 -52.60
CA LYS A 190 33.78 25.56 -53.65
C LYS A 190 34.44 25.96 -54.98
N SER A 191 34.82 24.99 -55.81
CA SER A 191 35.01 25.19 -57.25
C SER A 191 33.62 25.26 -57.90
N ALA A 192 32.93 26.38 -57.68
CA ALA A 192 31.76 26.74 -58.47
C ALA A 192 32.09 28.08 -59.15
N ALA A 193 32.76 27.96 -60.29
CA ALA A 193 32.69 28.92 -61.38
C ALA A 193 31.85 28.28 -62.49
#